data_AF-A0A2D4F009-F1
#
_entry.id   AF-A0A2D4F009-F1
#
_cell.length_a   1.000
_cell.length_b   1.000
_cell.length_c   1.000
_cell.angle_alpha   90.00
_cell.angle_beta   90.00
_cell.angle_gamma   90.00
#
_symmetry.space_group_name_H-M   'P 1'
#
loop_
_entity.id
_entity.type
_entity.pdbx_description
1 polymer ?
#
loop_
_entity_poly.entity_id
_entity_poly.type
_entity_poly.pdbx_seq_one_letter_code
_entity_poly.pdbx_strand_id
1 'polypeptide(L)'
;FRIGFFSLLHCLHHRLFPSSYESGRTILCLDFMIFTLRLIHIFAVNKQLGPKMIIVGKMMKDVFFFLFFLGVWLVAYGVTTEGLLLPHDRRIPWIFRRVFYRPYLQIFGQIPLSEIDAAQITASNCTYDPLAILLEDATPCTNTYANWLVLILLVIFLLVANILLLNLLIAMFSYTFSKVQGNSDIYWKSQRYNLILEYHSRPALAPPFILISHLHLLFKRHIRKVQSAKRRDFLLELSEIQNRRLLTWESVQKENYLVAQARQKRDSDTERLRRTSQ
;
A
#
# COMPACT_ATOMS: atom_id res chain seq x y z
N PHE A 1 16.51 3.07 -8.03
CA PHE A 1 17.66 3.99 -8.09
C PHE A 1 17.60 4.81 -9.37
N ARG A 2 17.39 4.19 -10.55
CA ARG A 2 17.29 4.93 -11.82
C ARG A 2 16.12 5.93 -11.89
N ILE A 3 14.90 5.53 -11.54
CA ILE A 3 13.72 6.42 -11.69
C ILE A 3 13.77 7.64 -10.75
N GLY A 4 14.13 7.44 -9.47
CA GLY A 4 14.23 8.53 -8.48
C GLY A 4 15.41 9.49 -8.67
N PHE A 5 16.47 9.08 -9.39
CA PHE A 5 17.59 9.98 -9.67
C PHE A 5 17.23 11.00 -10.76
N PHE A 6 16.48 10.59 -11.78
CA PHE A 6 16.00 11.50 -12.82
C PHE A 6 14.90 12.45 -12.29
N SER A 7 14.04 12.00 -11.37
CA SER A 7 13.07 12.89 -10.70
C SER A 7 13.77 13.95 -9.86
N LEU A 8 14.76 13.56 -9.05
CA LEU A 8 15.58 14.49 -8.26
C LEU A 8 16.32 15.50 -9.14
N LEU A 9 16.91 15.07 -10.25
CA LEU A 9 17.63 15.96 -11.17
C LEU A 9 16.70 17.01 -11.81
N HIS A 10 15.51 16.59 -12.23
CA HIS A 10 14.48 17.47 -12.78
C HIS A 10 13.96 18.45 -11.72
N CYS A 11 13.76 18.00 -10.48
CA CYS A 11 13.34 18.86 -9.36
C CYS A 11 14.42 19.88 -8.96
N LEU A 12 15.70 19.49 -8.99
CA LEU A 12 16.82 20.40 -8.79
C LEU A 12 16.89 21.46 -9.89
N HIS A 13 16.62 21.08 -11.14
CA HIS A 13 16.56 22.03 -12.26
C HIS A 13 15.43 23.07 -12.06
N HIS A 14 14.24 22.64 -11.64
CA HIS A 14 13.12 23.54 -11.29
C HIS A 14 13.41 24.43 -10.06
N ARG A 15 14.32 24.03 -9.18
CA ARG A 15 14.76 24.84 -8.03
C ARG A 15 15.77 25.93 -8.40
N LEU A 16 16.55 25.73 -9.48
CA LEU A 16 17.55 26.69 -9.96
C LEU A 16 16.92 27.91 -10.65
N PHE A 17 15.67 27.81 -11.10
CA PHE A 17 14.93 28.92 -11.67
C PHE A 17 14.04 29.62 -10.61
N PRO A 18 14.18 30.95 -10.41
CA PRO A 18 13.44 31.68 -9.37
C PRO A 18 11.92 31.69 -9.59
N SER A 19 11.45 31.55 -10.84
CA SER A 19 10.02 31.48 -11.18
C SER A 19 9.33 30.19 -10.71
N SER A 20 10.08 29.09 -10.56
CA SER A 20 9.55 27.75 -10.25
C SER A 20 9.93 27.24 -8.86
N TYR A 21 10.46 28.10 -8.00
CA TYR A 21 11.00 27.72 -6.69
C TYR A 21 9.96 27.03 -5.77
N GLU A 22 8.76 27.60 -5.65
CA GLU A 22 7.70 27.04 -4.78
C GLU A 22 7.15 25.70 -5.29
N SER A 23 7.00 25.57 -6.61
CA SER A 23 6.64 24.31 -7.25
C SER A 23 7.72 23.25 -7.03
N GLY A 24 9.00 23.63 -7.20
CA GLY A 24 10.14 22.75 -6.95
C GLY A 24 10.21 22.27 -5.50
N ARG A 25 9.95 23.15 -4.53
CA ARG A 25 9.88 22.79 -3.10
C ARG A 25 8.78 21.76 -2.83
N THR A 26 7.58 21.99 -3.38
CA THR A 26 6.43 21.08 -3.21
C THR A 26 6.71 19.70 -3.78
N ILE A 27 7.30 19.63 -4.98
CA ILE A 27 7.63 18.35 -5.62
C ILE A 27 8.72 17.61 -4.83
N LEU A 28 9.73 18.30 -4.31
CA LEU A 28 10.77 17.69 -3.47
C LEU A 28 10.19 17.09 -2.17
N CYS A 29 9.21 17.75 -1.54
CA CYS A 29 8.52 17.20 -0.37
C CYS A 29 7.76 15.91 -0.70
N LEU A 30 7.06 15.87 -1.84
CA LEU A 30 6.37 14.66 -2.31
C LEU A 30 7.35 13.55 -2.69
N ASP A 31 8.44 13.89 -3.35
CA ASP A 31 9.50 12.94 -3.71
C ASP A 31 10.13 12.32 -2.46
N PHE A 32 10.38 13.10 -1.39
CA PHE A 32 10.82 12.58 -0.09
C PHE A 32 9.83 11.56 0.51
N MET A 33 8.52 11.80 0.42
CA MET A 33 7.51 10.81 0.86
C MET A 33 7.62 9.51 0.06
N ILE A 34 7.79 9.59 -1.26
CA ILE A 34 7.95 8.38 -2.11
C ILE A 34 9.25 7.63 -1.77
N PHE A 35 10.34 8.37 -1.53
CA PHE A 35 11.62 7.79 -1.14
C PHE A 35 11.57 7.07 0.21
N THR A 36 10.86 7.63 1.19
CA THR A 36 10.65 6.98 2.49
C THR A 36 9.78 5.74 2.38
N LEU A 37 8.69 5.77 1.59
CA LEU A 37 7.89 4.57 1.29
C LEU A 37 8.73 3.47 0.64
N ARG A 38 9.72 3.83 -0.18
CA ARG A 38 10.64 2.85 -0.78
C ARG A 38 11.54 2.15 0.23
N LEU A 39 11.79 2.73 1.42
CA LEU A 39 12.51 2.04 2.50
C LEU A 39 11.74 0.82 3.01
N ILE A 40 10.40 0.85 2.97
CA ILE A 40 9.56 -0.28 3.37
C ILE A 40 9.89 -1.53 2.53
N HIS A 41 10.09 -1.35 1.23
CA HIS A 41 10.49 -2.44 0.33
C HIS A 41 11.91 -2.97 0.63
N ILE A 42 12.80 -2.17 1.21
CA ILE A 42 14.13 -2.64 1.64
C ILE A 42 13.97 -3.49 2.90
N PHE A 43 13.14 -3.04 3.86
CA PHE A 43 12.86 -3.80 5.08
C PHE A 43 12.10 -5.12 4.83
N ALA A 44 11.50 -5.29 3.64
CA ALA A 44 10.90 -6.55 3.19
C ALA A 44 11.84 -7.77 3.25
N VAL A 45 13.15 -7.54 3.16
CA VAL A 45 14.17 -8.59 3.24
C VAL A 45 14.26 -9.20 4.64
N ASN A 46 13.87 -8.46 5.68
CA ASN A 46 13.95 -8.92 7.06
C ASN A 46 12.98 -10.09 7.32
N LYS A 47 13.45 -11.11 8.05
CA LYS A 47 12.69 -12.32 8.40
C LYS A 47 11.43 -12.04 9.20
N GLN A 48 11.44 -11.01 10.05
CA GLN A 48 10.30 -10.69 10.91
C GLN A 48 9.31 -9.69 10.27
N LEU A 49 9.79 -8.78 9.42
CA LEU A 49 8.98 -7.70 8.83
C LEU A 49 8.48 -8.04 7.42
N GLY A 50 9.21 -8.87 6.67
CA GLY A 50 8.86 -9.24 5.30
C GLY A 50 7.50 -9.93 5.15
N PRO A 51 7.20 -11.00 5.91
CA PRO A 51 5.89 -11.66 5.85
C PRO A 51 4.74 -10.70 6.16
N LYS A 52 4.91 -9.84 7.17
CA LYS A 52 3.93 -8.82 7.56
C LYS A 52 3.66 -7.81 6.43
N MET A 53 4.70 -7.36 5.74
CA MET A 53 4.55 -6.45 4.60
C MET A 53 3.78 -7.09 3.44
N ILE A 54 4.01 -8.37 3.15
CA ILE A 54 3.27 -9.12 2.12
C ILE A 54 1.79 -9.25 2.50
N ILE A 55 1.49 -9.43 3.78
CA ILE A 55 0.11 -9.47 4.28
C ILE A 55 -0.59 -8.13 4.07
N VAL A 56 0.04 -7.02 4.46
CA VAL A 56 -0.49 -5.66 4.23
C VAL A 56 -0.78 -5.43 2.75
N GLY A 57 0.14 -5.82 1.85
CA GLY A 57 -0.07 -5.71 0.41
C GLY A 57 -1.29 -6.51 -0.09
N LYS A 58 -1.60 -7.67 0.51
CA LYS A 58 -2.77 -8.47 0.15
C LYS A 58 -4.07 -7.92 0.75
N MET A 59 -4.03 -7.30 1.92
CA MET A 59 -5.16 -6.62 2.55
C MET A 59 -5.62 -5.36 1.81
N MET A 60 -4.77 -4.78 0.93
CA MET A 60 -5.16 -3.61 0.11
C MET A 60 -6.40 -3.85 -0.76
N LYS A 61 -6.70 -5.10 -1.12
CA LYS A 61 -7.95 -5.44 -1.83
C LYS A 61 -9.17 -5.22 -0.95
N ASP A 62 -9.08 -5.59 0.33
CA ASP A 62 -10.15 -5.39 1.31
C ASP A 62 -10.34 -3.90 1.60
N VAL A 63 -9.23 -3.14 1.68
CA VAL A 63 -9.25 -1.67 1.81
C VAL A 63 -9.99 -1.03 0.63
N PHE A 64 -9.71 -1.45 -0.60
CA PHE A 64 -10.33 -0.87 -1.78
C PHE A 64 -11.84 -1.12 -1.82
N PHE A 65 -12.27 -2.35 -1.48
CA PHE A 65 -13.69 -2.69 -1.36
C PHE A 65 -14.39 -1.85 -0.28
N PHE A 66 -13.77 -1.71 0.89
CA PHE A 66 -14.29 -0.85 1.95
C PHE A 66 -14.38 0.63 1.53
N LEU A 67 -13.34 1.16 0.90
CA LEU A 67 -13.31 2.55 0.42
C LEU A 67 -14.43 2.82 -0.60
N PHE A 68 -14.79 1.82 -1.41
CA PHE A 68 -15.91 1.93 -2.34
C PHE A 68 -17.25 2.11 -1.61
N PHE A 69 -17.58 1.24 -0.65
CA PHE A 69 -18.82 1.39 0.13
C PHE A 69 -18.83 2.66 0.97
N LEU A 70 -17.71 2.98 1.61
CA LEU A 70 -17.58 4.20 2.37
C LEU A 70 -17.75 5.43 1.48
N GLY A 71 -17.15 5.43 0.29
CA GLY A 71 -17.25 6.52 -0.68
C GLY A 71 -18.69 6.75 -1.16
N VAL A 72 -19.41 5.69 -1.53
CA VAL A 72 -20.82 5.79 -1.93
C VAL A 72 -21.68 6.36 -0.79
N TRP A 73 -21.49 5.84 0.43
CA TRP A 73 -22.24 6.30 1.60
C TRP A 73 -21.91 7.74 1.98
N LEU A 74 -20.63 8.10 1.93
CA LEU A 74 -20.12 9.43 2.25
C LEU A 74 -20.61 10.48 1.26
N VAL A 75 -20.65 10.18 -0.05
CA VAL A 75 -21.22 11.08 -1.05
C VAL A 75 -22.72 11.27 -0.82
N ALA A 76 -23.47 10.20 -0.58
CA ALA A 76 -24.90 10.27 -0.34
C ALA A 76 -25.24 11.17 0.86
N TYR A 77 -24.57 10.94 1.99
CA TYR A 77 -24.75 11.76 3.20
C TYR A 77 -24.24 13.20 3.02
N GLY A 78 -23.06 13.39 2.43
CA GLY A 78 -22.43 14.70 2.26
C GLY A 78 -23.23 15.62 1.35
N VAL A 79 -23.68 15.13 0.18
CA VAL A 79 -24.49 15.92 -0.76
C VAL A 79 -25.86 16.24 -0.16
N THR A 80 -26.49 15.28 0.53
CA THR A 80 -27.80 15.51 1.16
C THR A 80 -27.71 16.55 2.27
N THR A 81 -26.67 16.47 3.12
CA THR A 81 -26.47 17.42 4.22
C THR A 81 -26.16 18.83 3.71
N GLU A 82 -25.34 18.95 2.67
CA GLU A 82 -25.04 20.24 2.05
C GLU A 82 -26.29 20.88 1.43
N GLY A 83 -27.09 20.09 0.70
CA GLY A 83 -28.34 20.57 0.10
C GLY A 83 -29.37 21.02 1.14
N LEU A 84 -29.41 20.37 2.31
CA LEU A 84 -30.31 20.73 3.40
C LEU A 84 -29.86 21.98 4.16
N LEU A 85 -28.54 22.14 4.41
CA LEU A 85 -28.00 23.23 5.22
C LEU A 85 -27.70 24.49 4.40
N LEU A 86 -27.14 24.38 3.20
CA LEU A 86 -26.58 25.51 2.44
C LEU A 86 -26.98 25.47 0.96
N PRO A 87 -28.28 25.60 0.62
CA PRO A 87 -28.75 25.45 -0.76
C PRO A 87 -28.26 26.54 -1.73
N HIS A 88 -27.79 27.68 -1.23
CA HIS A 88 -27.39 28.85 -2.04
C HIS A 88 -25.88 28.97 -2.26
N ASP A 89 -25.04 28.17 -1.59
CA ASP A 89 -23.59 28.23 -1.77
C ASP A 89 -23.21 27.61 -3.13
N ARG A 90 -22.52 28.39 -3.98
CA ARG A 90 -22.07 27.96 -5.32
C ARG A 90 -20.55 27.81 -5.42
N ARG A 91 -19.82 27.98 -4.32
CA ARG A 91 -18.36 27.90 -4.31
C ARG A 91 -17.93 26.43 -4.35
N ILE A 92 -17.56 25.98 -5.55
CA ILE A 92 -17.17 24.59 -5.81
C ILE A 92 -16.12 24.05 -4.81
N PRO A 93 -15.02 24.75 -4.48
CA PRO A 93 -14.02 24.24 -3.54
C PRO A 93 -14.57 24.01 -2.12
N TRP A 94 -15.47 24.89 -1.68
CA TRP A 94 -16.10 24.81 -0.37
C TRP A 94 -17.11 23.67 -0.30
N ILE A 95 -17.91 23.49 -1.36
CA ILE A 95 -18.84 22.36 -1.51
C ILE A 95 -18.07 21.04 -1.46
N PHE A 96 -16.97 20.88 -2.22
CA PHE A 96 -16.15 19.66 -2.16
C PHE A 96 -15.61 19.39 -0.76
N ARG A 97 -15.15 20.43 -0.05
CA ARG A 97 -14.69 20.29 1.34
C ARG A 97 -15.82 19.86 2.28
N ARG A 98 -17.03 20.39 2.12
CA ARG A 98 -18.19 20.04 2.96
C ARG A 98 -18.76 18.67 2.65
N VAL A 99 -18.82 18.27 1.38
CA VAL A 99 -19.36 16.98 0.95
C VAL A 99 -18.41 15.83 1.27
N PHE A 100 -17.10 16.00 1.09
CA PHE A 100 -16.14 14.90 1.26
C PHE A 100 -15.40 14.96 2.59
N TYR A 101 -14.70 16.07 2.83
CA TYR A 101 -13.72 16.16 3.91
C TYR A 101 -14.39 16.20 5.30
N ARG A 102 -15.48 16.96 5.46
CA ARG A 102 -16.20 17.05 6.75
C ARG A 102 -16.83 15.71 7.18
N PRO A 103 -17.66 15.02 6.37
CA PRO A 103 -18.17 13.69 6.72
C PRO A 103 -17.08 12.67 7.00
N TYR A 104 -15.95 12.72 6.26
CA TYR A 104 -14.81 11.85 6.54
C TYR A 104 -14.26 12.04 7.97
N LEU A 105 -14.13 13.30 8.43
CA LEU A 105 -13.68 13.60 9.79
C LEU A 105 -14.68 13.18 10.87
N GLN A 106 -15.98 13.20 10.57
CA GLN A 106 -17.02 12.76 11.51
C GLN A 106 -16.88 11.28 11.88
N ILE A 107 -16.39 10.44 10.97
CA ILE A 107 -16.07 9.02 11.23
C ILE A 107 -15.04 8.89 12.36
N PHE A 108 -14.07 9.80 12.42
CA PHE A 108 -13.02 9.83 13.46
C PHE A 108 -13.43 10.60 14.73
N GLY A 109 -14.70 11.00 14.85
CA GLY A 109 -15.24 11.67 16.04
C GLY A 109 -15.11 13.19 16.05
N GLN A 110 -14.67 13.82 14.97
CA GLN A 110 -14.67 15.29 14.85
C GLN A 110 -16.02 15.75 14.28
N ILE A 111 -16.98 16.05 15.16
CA ILE A 111 -18.33 16.45 14.78
C ILE A 111 -18.53 17.95 15.11
N PRO A 112 -18.53 18.85 14.10
CA PRO A 112 -18.75 20.28 14.33
C PRO A 112 -20.24 20.56 14.54
N LEU A 113 -20.74 20.29 15.75
CA LEU A 113 -22.15 20.51 16.13
C LEU A 113 -22.55 21.99 15.99
N SER A 114 -21.63 22.92 16.23
CA SER A 114 -21.83 24.36 16.09
C SER A 114 -22.19 24.84 14.67
N GLU A 115 -21.99 24.00 13.65
CA GLU A 115 -22.32 24.32 12.26
C GLU A 115 -23.52 23.54 11.73
N ILE A 116 -23.93 22.49 12.43
CA ILE A 116 -24.96 21.53 11.98
C ILE A 116 -26.23 21.67 12.80
N ASP A 117 -26.13 21.86 14.11
CA ASP A 117 -27.27 21.95 15.02
C ASP A 117 -27.78 23.39 15.11
N ALA A 118 -29.03 23.62 14.69
CA ALA A 118 -29.66 24.95 14.74
C ALA A 118 -29.66 25.57 16.14
N ALA A 119 -29.66 24.76 17.20
CA ALA A 119 -29.63 25.25 18.58
C ALA A 119 -28.26 25.79 19.01
N GLN A 120 -27.18 25.39 18.34
CA GLN A 120 -25.79 25.76 18.68
C GLN A 120 -25.17 26.76 17.70
N ILE A 121 -25.86 27.07 16.60
CA ILE A 121 -25.38 28.04 15.62
C ILE A 121 -25.46 29.44 16.25
N THR A 122 -24.29 30.03 16.51
CA THR A 122 -24.17 31.40 16.97
C THR A 122 -24.63 32.36 15.88
N ALA A 123 -25.49 33.32 16.22
CA ALA A 123 -25.93 34.36 15.30
C ALA A 123 -24.75 35.21 14.83
N SER A 124 -24.21 34.90 13.65
CA SER A 124 -23.20 35.69 12.95
C SER A 124 -23.84 36.50 11.81
N ASN A 125 -23.21 37.59 11.40
CA ASN A 125 -23.62 38.34 10.21
C ASN A 125 -23.53 37.43 8.97
N CYS A 126 -24.67 36.89 8.52
CA CYS A 126 -24.77 35.99 7.39
C CYS A 126 -25.67 36.60 6.30
N THR A 127 -25.48 36.17 5.05
CA THR A 127 -26.28 36.63 3.90
C THR A 127 -26.84 35.45 3.11
N TYR A 128 -27.96 35.68 2.43
CA TYR A 128 -28.56 34.74 1.47
C TYR A 128 -28.25 35.10 0.02
N ASP A 129 -27.60 36.25 -0.23
CA ASP A 129 -27.29 36.73 -1.57
C ASP A 129 -26.14 35.88 -2.20
N PRO A 130 -26.40 35.15 -3.29
CA PRO A 130 -25.40 34.31 -3.93
C PRO A 130 -24.16 35.09 -4.42
N LEU A 131 -24.31 36.36 -4.78
CA LEU A 131 -23.20 37.17 -5.31
C LEU A 131 -22.23 37.57 -4.20
N ALA A 132 -22.75 38.02 -3.05
CA ALA A 132 -21.95 38.35 -1.87
C ALA A 132 -21.20 37.13 -1.30
N ILE A 133 -21.81 35.94 -1.36
CA ILE A 133 -21.19 34.68 -0.92
C ILE A 133 -20.05 34.28 -1.86
N LEU A 134 -20.22 34.46 -3.17
CA LEU A 134 -19.21 34.11 -4.18
C LEU A 134 -17.95 34.99 -4.06
N LEU A 135 -18.13 36.27 -3.73
CA LEU A 135 -17.05 37.25 -3.53
C LEU A 135 -16.34 37.11 -2.17
N GLU A 136 -16.76 36.16 -1.32
CA GLU A 136 -16.25 35.93 0.05
C GLU A 136 -16.41 37.13 1.01
N ASP A 137 -17.29 38.08 0.68
CA ASP A 137 -17.57 39.26 1.51
C ASP A 137 -18.41 38.92 2.76
N ALA A 138 -19.20 37.84 2.71
CA ALA A 138 -20.08 37.42 3.79
C ALA A 138 -20.23 35.89 3.88
N THR A 139 -20.58 35.41 5.07
CA THR A 139 -20.81 33.98 5.31
C THR A 139 -22.22 33.56 4.90
N PRO A 140 -22.41 32.38 4.28
CA PRO A 140 -23.74 31.93 3.89
C PRO A 140 -24.55 31.53 5.12
N CYS A 141 -25.81 31.98 5.19
CA CYS A 141 -26.72 31.57 6.25
C CYS A 141 -27.10 30.08 6.11
N THR A 142 -27.11 29.36 7.22
CA THR A 142 -27.63 27.98 7.27
C THR A 142 -29.15 27.98 7.25
N ASN A 143 -29.74 27.04 6.51
CA ASN A 143 -31.17 26.81 6.50
C ASN A 143 -31.56 25.91 7.69
N THR A 144 -32.46 26.41 8.55
CA THR A 144 -32.91 25.70 9.76
C THR A 144 -34.20 24.90 9.55
N TYR A 145 -34.85 25.00 8.37
CA TYR A 145 -36.16 24.39 8.10
C TYR A 145 -36.22 22.88 8.38
N ALA A 146 -35.23 22.12 7.89
CA ALA A 146 -35.16 20.66 8.02
C ALA A 146 -33.98 20.21 8.89
N ASN A 147 -33.61 21.00 9.91
CA ASN A 147 -32.45 20.70 10.75
C ASN A 147 -32.58 19.34 11.48
N TRP A 148 -33.78 19.00 11.96
CA TRP A 148 -34.08 17.72 12.60
C TRP A 148 -33.71 16.52 11.71
N LEU A 149 -33.93 16.63 10.39
CA LEU A 149 -33.60 15.58 9.43
C LEU A 149 -32.08 15.43 9.29
N VAL A 150 -31.34 16.54 9.30
CA VAL A 150 -29.87 16.53 9.27
C VAL A 150 -29.30 15.84 10.50
N LEU A 151 -29.86 16.08 11.69
CA LEU A 151 -29.45 15.41 12.92
C LEU A 151 -29.74 13.89 12.87
N ILE A 152 -30.90 13.49 12.35
CA ILE A 152 -31.23 12.07 12.14
C ILE A 152 -30.26 11.44 11.13
N LEU A 153 -29.98 12.11 10.01
CA LEU A 153 -29.02 11.65 9.00
C LEU A 153 -27.61 11.50 9.59
N LEU A 154 -27.17 12.42 10.47
CA LEU A 154 -25.91 12.33 11.18
C LEU A 154 -25.85 11.08 12.05
N VAL A 155 -26.89 10.78 12.84
CA VAL A 155 -26.93 9.58 13.68
C VAL A 155 -26.87 8.30 12.83
N ILE A 156 -27.67 8.23 11.77
CA ILE A 156 -27.67 7.09 10.84
C ILE A 156 -26.31 6.95 10.15
N PHE A 157 -25.72 8.06 9.71
CA PHE A 157 -24.39 8.07 9.09
C PHE A 157 -23.33 7.50 10.03
N LEU A 158 -23.29 7.95 11.29
CA LEU A 158 -22.35 7.46 12.29
C LEU A 158 -22.58 5.99 12.63
N LEU A 159 -23.84 5.54 12.73
CA LEU A 159 -24.17 4.14 12.97
C LEU A 159 -23.62 3.26 11.82
N VAL A 160 -23.92 3.61 10.58
CA VAL A 160 -23.49 2.83 9.41
C VAL A 160 -21.97 2.88 9.25
N ALA A 161 -21.35 4.05 9.33
CA ALA A 161 -19.91 4.19 9.14
C ALA A 161 -19.10 3.53 10.27
N ASN A 162 -19.42 3.86 11.53
CA ASN A 162 -18.58 3.44 12.66
C ASN A 162 -18.95 2.08 13.23
N ILE A 163 -20.24 1.75 13.31
CA ILE A 163 -20.69 0.48 13.91
C ILE A 163 -20.74 -0.64 12.87
N LEU A 164 -21.16 -0.36 11.63
CA LEU A 164 -21.27 -1.38 10.59
C LEU A 164 -19.99 -1.48 9.76
N LEU A 165 -19.60 -0.43 9.04
CA LEU A 165 -18.52 -0.49 8.05
C LEU A 165 -17.15 -0.71 8.70
N LEU A 166 -16.78 0.05 9.73
CA LEU A 166 -15.47 -0.13 10.40
C LEU A 166 -15.32 -1.51 11.05
N ASN A 167 -16.36 -2.01 11.73
CA ASN A 167 -16.32 -3.34 12.34
C ASN A 167 -16.23 -4.46 11.30
N LEU A 168 -16.92 -4.30 10.16
CA LEU A 168 -16.78 -5.22 9.05
C LEU A 168 -15.36 -5.18 8.46
N LEU A 169 -14.75 -4.00 8.33
CA LEU A 169 -13.36 -3.87 7.87
C LEU A 169 -12.38 -4.61 8.79
N ILE A 170 -12.54 -4.45 10.11
CA ILE A 170 -11.73 -5.16 11.11
C ILE A 170 -11.92 -6.68 10.96
N ALA A 171 -13.16 -7.15 10.77
CA ALA A 171 -13.44 -8.57 10.57
C ALA A 171 -12.81 -9.12 9.29
N MET A 172 -12.91 -8.39 8.18
CA MET A 172 -12.28 -8.74 6.89
C MET A 172 -10.76 -8.78 7.00
N PHE A 173 -10.15 -7.78 7.65
CA PHE A 173 -8.71 -7.79 7.93
C PHE A 173 -8.32 -8.99 8.80
N SER A 174 -9.08 -9.33 9.83
CA SER A 174 -8.76 -10.49 10.68
C SER A 174 -8.82 -11.82 9.90
N TYR A 175 -9.83 -11.97 9.03
CA TYR A 175 -9.95 -13.14 8.16
C TYR A 175 -8.81 -13.23 7.14
N THR A 176 -8.54 -12.15 6.41
CA THR A 176 -7.45 -12.08 5.43
C THR A 176 -6.09 -12.23 6.11
N PHE A 177 -5.89 -11.65 7.30
CA PHE A 177 -4.66 -11.82 8.09
C PHE A 177 -4.41 -13.29 8.37
N SER A 178 -5.39 -13.98 8.95
CA SER A 178 -5.27 -15.39 9.33
C SER A 178 -5.03 -16.29 8.11
N LYS A 179 -5.79 -16.06 7.03
CA LYS A 179 -5.65 -16.83 5.78
C LYS A 179 -4.32 -16.60 5.08
N VAL A 180 -3.84 -15.36 5.04
CA VAL A 180 -2.59 -15.01 4.37
C VAL A 180 -1.38 -15.38 5.22
N GLN A 181 -1.45 -15.28 6.55
CA GLN A 181 -0.38 -15.66 7.48
C GLN A 181 0.03 -17.14 7.30
N GLY A 182 -0.92 -18.04 7.07
CA GLY A 182 -0.63 -19.47 6.84
C GLY A 182 0.22 -19.74 5.58
N ASN A 183 0.11 -18.88 4.55
CA ASN A 183 0.83 -19.02 3.29
C ASN A 183 1.96 -17.98 3.11
N SER A 184 2.01 -16.94 3.95
CA SER A 184 2.92 -15.79 3.77
C SER A 184 4.38 -16.20 3.89
N ASP A 185 4.70 -17.21 4.70
CA ASP A 185 6.08 -17.68 4.87
C ASP A 185 6.64 -18.31 3.59
N ILE A 186 5.82 -19.03 2.83
CA ILE A 186 6.22 -19.63 1.55
C ILE A 186 6.47 -18.52 0.52
N TYR A 187 5.54 -17.57 0.40
CA TYR A 187 5.70 -16.42 -0.49
C TYR A 187 6.91 -15.57 -0.12
N TRP A 188 7.11 -15.32 1.17
CA TRP A 188 8.26 -14.55 1.65
C TRP A 188 9.58 -15.27 1.36
N LYS A 189 9.67 -16.59 1.58
CA LYS A 189 10.87 -17.37 1.24
C LYS A 189 11.20 -17.28 -0.26
N SER A 190 10.20 -17.34 -1.13
CA SER A 190 10.38 -17.17 -2.58
C SER A 190 10.83 -15.74 -2.94
N GLN A 191 10.18 -14.71 -2.39
CA GLN A 191 10.55 -13.32 -2.62
C GLN A 191 11.97 -13.01 -2.12
N ARG A 192 12.33 -13.55 -0.94
CA ARG A 192 13.66 -13.40 -0.35
C ARG A 192 14.75 -13.92 -1.28
N TYR A 193 14.54 -15.06 -1.94
CA TYR A 193 15.51 -15.58 -2.91
C TYR A 193 15.77 -14.60 -4.05
N ASN A 194 14.70 -14.06 -4.66
CA ASN A 194 14.84 -13.06 -5.74
C ASN A 194 15.55 -11.79 -5.26
N LEU A 195 15.22 -11.31 -4.06
CA LEU A 195 15.90 -10.16 -3.44
C LEU A 195 17.40 -10.44 -3.25
N ILE A 196 17.77 -11.61 -2.71
CA ILE A 196 19.18 -11.99 -2.51
C ILE A 196 19.93 -12.03 -3.85
N LEU A 197 19.33 -12.65 -4.88
CA LEU A 197 19.91 -12.66 -6.23
C LEU A 197 20.14 -11.25 -6.76
N GLU A 198 19.14 -10.36 -6.60
CA GLU A 198 19.24 -8.98 -7.03
C GLU A 198 20.36 -8.23 -6.28
N TYR A 199 20.39 -8.30 -4.95
CA TYR A 199 21.43 -7.65 -4.12
C TYR A 199 22.82 -8.16 -4.43
N HIS A 200 22.97 -9.48 -4.66
CA HIS A 200 24.25 -10.07 -5.04
C HIS A 200 24.74 -9.58 -6.40
N SER A 201 23.83 -9.35 -7.36
CA SER A 201 24.19 -8.87 -8.69
C SER A 201 24.66 -7.41 -8.69
N ARG A 202 24.32 -6.61 -7.68
CA ARG A 202 24.68 -5.18 -7.59
C ARG A 202 26.16 -4.99 -7.24
N PRO A 203 26.76 -3.83 -7.62
CA PRO A 203 28.12 -3.51 -7.18
C PRO A 203 28.18 -3.36 -5.65
N ALA A 204 29.27 -3.81 -5.05
CA ALA A 204 29.44 -3.87 -3.59
C ALA A 204 29.55 -2.50 -2.90
N LEU A 205 29.82 -1.43 -3.65
CA LEU A 205 29.99 -0.09 -3.09
C LEU A 205 28.64 0.47 -2.65
N ALA A 206 28.63 1.08 -1.44
CA ALA A 206 27.46 1.78 -0.92
C ALA A 206 26.98 2.86 -1.92
N PRO A 207 25.68 3.18 -1.94
CA PRO A 207 25.11 4.18 -2.86
C PRO A 207 25.88 5.49 -3.03
N PRO A 208 26.44 6.15 -1.99
CA PRO A 208 27.23 7.37 -2.19
C PRO A 208 28.50 7.15 -3.04
N PHE A 209 29.08 5.95 -3.02
CA PHE A 209 30.31 5.62 -3.76
C PHE A 209 30.05 4.81 -5.04
N ILE A 210 28.79 4.61 -5.43
CA ILE A 210 28.42 3.81 -6.61
C ILE A 210 28.91 4.44 -7.93
N LEU A 211 29.10 5.77 -7.93
CA LEU A 211 29.65 6.51 -9.07
C LEU A 211 31.03 5.98 -9.46
N ILE A 212 31.89 5.69 -8.48
CA ILE A 212 33.25 5.16 -8.70
C ILE A 212 33.17 3.76 -9.34
N SER A 213 32.23 2.92 -8.89
CA SER A 213 32.02 1.59 -9.46
C SER A 213 31.54 1.65 -10.91
N HIS A 214 30.59 2.55 -11.22
CA HIS A 214 30.11 2.75 -12.59
C HIS A 214 31.19 3.34 -13.50
N LEU A 215 32.00 4.29 -13.03
CA LEU A 215 33.14 4.84 -13.77
C LEU A 215 34.19 3.75 -14.07
N HIS A 216 34.51 2.90 -13.09
CA HIS A 216 35.42 1.77 -13.30
C HIS A 216 34.87 0.76 -14.32
N LEU A 217 33.57 0.47 -14.28
CA LEU A 217 32.92 -0.42 -15.26
C LEU A 217 32.94 0.17 -16.68
N LEU A 218 32.66 1.47 -16.81
CA LEU A 218 32.70 2.21 -18.08
C LEU A 218 34.11 2.24 -18.65
N PHE A 219 35.11 2.52 -17.81
CA PHE A 219 36.53 2.51 -18.18
C PHE A 219 36.96 1.12 -18.66
N LYS A 220 36.63 0.06 -17.93
CA LYS A 220 36.92 -1.34 -18.31
C LYS A 220 36.25 -1.73 -19.64
N ARG A 221 35.05 -1.23 -19.91
CA ARG A 221 34.30 -1.54 -21.13
C ARG A 221 34.80 -0.77 -22.35
N HIS A 222 35.09 0.53 -22.21
CA HIS A 222 35.55 1.37 -23.32
C HIS A 222 37.03 1.17 -23.65
N ILE A 223 37.89 0.99 -22.65
CA ILE A 223 39.35 0.95 -22.87
C ILE A 223 39.87 -0.48 -23.01
N ARG A 224 39.36 -1.43 -22.19
CA ARG A 224 39.82 -2.83 -22.24
C ARG A 224 38.95 -3.74 -23.12
N LYS A 225 37.86 -3.23 -23.72
CA LYS A 225 36.88 -3.98 -24.54
C LYS A 225 36.45 -5.34 -23.95
N VAL A 226 36.48 -5.47 -22.62
CA VAL A 226 36.14 -6.74 -21.96
C VAL A 226 34.63 -6.92 -22.06
N GLN A 227 34.19 -8.03 -22.67
CA GLN A 227 32.78 -8.41 -22.70
C GLN A 227 32.26 -8.58 -21.26
N SER A 228 31.00 -8.19 -21.05
CA SER A 228 30.33 -8.35 -19.76
C SER A 228 30.22 -9.85 -19.45
N ALA A 229 31.17 -10.39 -18.68
CA ALA A 229 31.08 -11.74 -18.18
C ALA A 229 29.80 -11.87 -17.33
N LYS A 230 28.93 -12.81 -17.69
CA LYS A 230 27.74 -13.13 -16.89
C LYS A 230 28.25 -13.65 -15.54
N ARG A 231 27.83 -13.00 -14.45
CA ARG A 231 28.27 -13.32 -13.08
C ARG A 231 27.87 -14.77 -12.75
N ARG A 232 28.85 -15.63 -12.47
CA ARG A 232 28.68 -17.08 -12.20
C ARG A 232 28.68 -17.41 -10.70
N ASP A 233 28.44 -16.43 -9.83
CA ASP A 233 28.67 -16.58 -8.39
C ASP A 233 27.76 -17.63 -7.70
N PHE A 234 26.62 -17.97 -8.31
CA PHE A 234 25.73 -19.06 -7.86
C PHE A 234 25.91 -20.36 -8.66
N LEU A 235 26.87 -20.40 -9.58
CA LEU A 235 27.12 -21.54 -10.45
C LEU A 235 28.46 -22.16 -10.05
N LEU A 236 28.37 -23.34 -9.43
CA LEU A 236 29.54 -24.15 -9.10
C LEU A 236 29.82 -25.10 -10.28
N GLU A 237 30.95 -24.93 -10.94
CA GLU A 237 31.42 -25.89 -11.95
C GLU A 237 32.05 -27.09 -11.24
N LEU A 238 31.41 -28.25 -11.37
CA LEU A 238 31.86 -29.50 -10.78
C LEU A 238 32.72 -30.28 -11.79
N SER A 239 33.79 -30.92 -11.31
CA SER A 239 34.52 -31.92 -12.11
C SER A 239 33.59 -33.08 -12.47
N GLU A 240 33.80 -33.74 -13.62
CA GLU A 240 33.02 -34.91 -14.01
C GLU A 240 32.96 -35.99 -12.93
N ILE A 241 34.07 -36.22 -12.22
CA ILE A 241 34.16 -37.23 -11.15
C ILE A 241 33.28 -36.83 -9.96
N GLN A 242 33.30 -35.55 -9.58
CA GLN A 242 32.46 -35.02 -8.50
C GLN A 242 30.98 -35.05 -8.87
N ASN A 243 30.65 -34.69 -10.11
CA ASN A 243 29.28 -34.72 -10.60
C ASN A 243 28.73 -36.16 -10.62
N ARG A 244 29.50 -37.13 -11.12
CA ARG A 244 29.13 -38.55 -11.09
C ARG A 244 28.89 -39.04 -9.67
N ARG A 245 29.78 -38.73 -8.72
CA ARG A 245 29.61 -39.08 -7.30
C ARG A 245 28.36 -38.46 -6.69
N LEU A 246 28.08 -37.18 -6.99
CA LEU A 246 26.89 -36.47 -6.51
C LEU A 246 25.61 -37.13 -7.02
N LEU A 247 25.56 -37.46 -8.31
CA LEU A 247 24.41 -38.12 -8.94
C LEU A 247 24.18 -39.53 -8.38
N THR A 248 25.24 -40.31 -8.16
CA THR A 248 25.13 -41.62 -7.49
C THR A 248 24.63 -41.47 -6.05
N TRP A 249 25.13 -40.48 -5.31
CA TRP A 249 24.65 -40.22 -3.95
C TRP A 249 23.16 -39.82 -3.96
N GLU A 250 22.76 -38.92 -4.86
CA GLU A 250 21.36 -38.50 -5.02
C GLU A 250 20.45 -39.67 -5.39
N SER A 251 20.90 -40.56 -6.29
CA SER A 251 20.11 -41.73 -6.69
C SER A 251 19.88 -42.70 -5.53
N VAL A 252 20.91 -42.97 -4.73
CA VAL A 252 20.80 -43.82 -3.53
C VAL A 252 19.84 -43.21 -2.51
N GLN A 253 19.93 -41.90 -2.26
CA GLN A 253 18.99 -41.23 -1.34
C GLN A 253 17.56 -41.27 -1.86
N LYS A 254 17.35 -41.06 -3.17
CA LYS A 254 16.04 -41.16 -3.81
C LYS A 254 15.45 -42.55 -3.66
N GLU A 255 16.22 -43.60 -3.92
CA GLU A 255 15.76 -44.99 -3.77
C GLU A 255 15.41 -45.31 -2.32
N ASN A 256 16.27 -44.94 -1.36
CA ASN A 256 15.98 -45.11 0.06
C ASN A 256 14.69 -44.41 0.49
N TYR A 257 14.47 -43.18 0.02
CA TYR A 257 13.24 -42.43 0.28
C TYR A 257 12.01 -43.12 -0.31
N LEU A 258 12.08 -43.56 -1.57
CA LEU A 258 10.97 -44.26 -2.24
C LEU A 258 10.62 -45.59 -1.56
N VAL A 259 11.63 -46.36 -1.15
CA VAL A 259 11.42 -47.62 -0.39
C VAL A 259 10.78 -47.33 0.97
N ALA A 260 11.24 -46.31 1.69
CA ALA A 260 10.65 -45.90 2.96
C ALA A 260 9.18 -45.47 2.79
N GLN A 261 8.88 -44.66 1.77
CA GLN A 261 7.52 -44.24 1.45
C GLN A 261 6.62 -45.42 1.06
N ALA A 262 7.12 -46.35 0.25
CA ALA A 262 6.40 -47.57 -0.13
C ALA A 262 6.12 -48.46 1.09
N ARG A 263 7.09 -48.60 2.01
CA ARG A 263 6.92 -49.31 3.27
C ARG A 263 5.85 -48.65 4.15
N GLN A 264 5.89 -47.32 4.30
CA GLN A 264 4.88 -46.59 5.07
C GLN A 264 3.48 -46.74 4.47
N LYS A 265 3.35 -46.68 3.14
CA LYS A 265 2.08 -46.91 2.44
C LYS A 265 1.59 -48.34 2.62
N ARG A 266 2.50 -49.32 2.53
CA ARG A 266 2.20 -50.74 2.75
C ARG A 266 1.71 -51.01 4.16
N ASP A 267 2.34 -50.39 5.14
CA ASP A 267 2.08 -50.62 6.55
C ASP A 267 0.87 -49.78 7.04
N SER A 268 0.24 -48.96 6.17
CA SER A 268 -0.98 -48.22 6.46
C SER A 268 -2.19 -49.13 6.68
N ASP A 269 -3.05 -48.80 7.64
CA ASP A 269 -4.19 -49.63 8.01
C ASP A 269 -5.15 -49.87 6.85
N THR A 270 -5.33 -48.88 5.98
CA THR A 270 -6.14 -49.01 4.75
C THR A 270 -5.62 -50.11 3.84
N GLU A 271 -4.30 -50.18 3.66
CA GLU A 271 -3.70 -51.16 2.76
C GLU A 271 -3.57 -52.54 3.42
N ARG A 272 -3.40 -52.59 4.74
CA ARG A 272 -3.46 -53.83 5.51
C ARG A 272 -4.86 -54.45 5.46
N LEU A 273 -5.91 -53.64 5.67
CA LEU A 273 -7.30 -54.07 5.57
C LEU A 273 -7.63 -54.57 4.15
N ARG A 274 -7.21 -53.83 3.12
CA ARG A 274 -7.37 -54.24 1.71
C ARG A 274 -6.73 -55.59 1.43
N ARG A 275 -5.52 -55.83 1.95
CA ARG A 275 -4.81 -57.11 1.80
C ARG A 275 -5.46 -58.25 2.55
N THR A 276 -6.08 -58.00 3.70
CA THR A 276 -6.82 -59.03 4.45
C THR A 276 -8.19 -59.33 3.86
N SER A 277 -8.74 -58.44 3.03
CA SER A 277 -10.01 -58.64 2.33
C SER A 277 -9.91 -59.32 0.97
N GLN A 278 -8.70 -59.43 0.40
CA GLN A 278 -8.40 -60.17 -0.83
C GLN A 278 -7.99 -61.59 -0.51
#